data_AF-A0A840I4G7-F1
#
_entry.id   AF-A0A840I4G7-F1
#
_cell.length_a   1.000
_cell.length_b   1.000
_cell.length_c   1.000
_cell.angle_alpha   90.00
_cell.angle_beta   90.00
_cell.angle_gamma   90.00
#
_symmetry.space_group_name_H-M   'P 1'
#
loop_
_entity.id
_entity.type
_entity.pdbx_description
1 polymer ?
#
loop_
_entity_poly.entity_id
_entity_poly.type
_entity_poly.pdbx_seq_one_letter_code
_entity_poly.pdbx_strand_id
1 'polypeptide(L)'
;MSRPHREPGPDHPIDVAPAAGLTRAVSPNGRVIAASSDALMLSEADYPAVTYFPSESVDPSALTPTATKTWCPYKSEASYDAVLGVPDKAWRYYDPSPAVAPIAGHVAFYPDAAESRWQALPTLPGEAEEVLRFWFDELPPEKHFAQDDEIDAAIRQRFADLHAEASKSGLDWAGSPRGALAVLLLLDQFSRNLFRESPRAFENDAAALDLARRLVADGFDLALPRAERAFVYLPFMHSERMEDQNACVALYRDRLPGSMNLPFALEHREEIHRYGRFRGRDAALGR
;
A
#
# COMPACT_ATOMS: atom_id res chain seq x y z
N MET A 1 -10.89 -36.72 -19.50
CA MET A 1 -12.11 -36.80 -18.64
C MET A 1 -12.80 -35.45 -18.72
N SER A 2 -14.13 -35.42 -18.89
CA SER A 2 -14.88 -34.15 -18.89
C SER A 2 -14.73 -33.47 -17.53
N ARG A 3 -14.49 -32.16 -17.52
CA ARG A 3 -14.46 -31.32 -16.31
C ARG A 3 -15.87 -30.70 -16.19
N PRO A 4 -16.80 -31.31 -15.43
CA PRO A 4 -18.18 -30.85 -15.41
C PRO A 4 -18.26 -29.47 -14.76
N HIS A 5 -19.03 -28.58 -15.37
CA HIS A 5 -19.38 -27.28 -14.83
C HIS A 5 -20.81 -27.31 -14.27
N ARG A 6 -21.05 -26.57 -13.19
CA ARG A 6 -22.34 -26.45 -12.51
C ARG A 6 -22.63 -24.97 -12.25
N GLU A 7 -23.87 -24.57 -12.49
CA GLU A 7 -24.37 -23.26 -12.10
C GLU A 7 -24.82 -23.29 -10.63
N PRO A 8 -24.49 -22.26 -9.83
CA PRO A 8 -25.07 -22.09 -8.50
C PRO A 8 -26.60 -22.00 -8.54
N GLY A 9 -27.24 -22.44 -7.47
CA GLY A 9 -28.70 -22.45 -7.35
C GLY A 9 -29.15 -22.67 -5.91
N PRO A 10 -30.46 -22.85 -5.66
CA PRO A 10 -30.99 -23.00 -4.30
C PRO A 10 -30.34 -24.12 -3.48
N ASP A 11 -29.94 -25.21 -4.14
CA ASP A 11 -29.30 -26.37 -3.48
C ASP A 11 -27.79 -26.17 -3.22
N HIS A 12 -27.16 -25.16 -3.84
CA HIS A 12 -25.75 -24.81 -3.67
C HIS A 12 -25.56 -23.32 -3.98
N PRO A 13 -25.97 -22.42 -3.07
CA PRO A 13 -25.88 -20.98 -3.31
C PRO A 13 -24.42 -20.51 -3.24
N ILE A 14 -24.06 -19.59 -4.14
CA ILE A 14 -22.78 -18.87 -4.10
C ILE A 14 -23.09 -17.39 -4.25
N ASP A 15 -22.52 -16.59 -3.36
CA ASP A 15 -22.66 -15.14 -3.37
C ASP A 15 -21.28 -14.49 -3.21
N VAL A 16 -21.09 -13.34 -3.87
CA VAL A 16 -19.88 -12.52 -3.78
C VAL A 16 -20.30 -11.09 -3.50
N ALA A 17 -19.86 -10.58 -2.36
CA ALA A 17 -20.14 -9.21 -1.93
C ALA A 17 -18.84 -8.50 -1.52
N PRO A 18 -18.81 -7.16 -1.50
CA PRO A 18 -17.72 -6.42 -0.88
C PRO A 18 -17.53 -6.84 0.58
N ALA A 19 -16.29 -7.08 0.98
CA ALA A 19 -15.95 -7.20 2.39
C ALA A 19 -16.16 -5.84 3.05
N ALA A 20 -16.59 -5.84 4.32
CA ALA A 20 -16.73 -4.58 5.04
C ALA A 20 -15.36 -3.92 5.26
N GLY A 21 -15.31 -2.59 5.35
CA GLY A 21 -14.16 -1.81 5.84
C GLY A 21 -12.80 -2.21 5.27
N LEU A 22 -11.73 -2.02 6.07
CA LEU A 22 -10.40 -2.52 5.72
C LEU A 22 -10.27 -3.96 6.19
N THR A 23 -9.95 -4.86 5.28
CA THR A 23 -9.63 -6.25 5.60
C THR A 23 -8.13 -6.49 5.42
N ARG A 24 -7.51 -7.23 6.35
CA ARG A 24 -6.08 -7.61 6.32
C ARG A 24 -5.93 -9.12 6.43
N ALA A 25 -5.03 -9.71 5.64
CA ALA A 25 -4.59 -11.08 5.84
C ALA A 25 -3.30 -11.07 6.69
N VAL A 26 -3.35 -11.68 7.88
CA VAL A 26 -2.25 -11.69 8.86
C VAL A 26 -1.72 -13.12 9.03
N SER A 27 -0.45 -13.34 8.72
CA SER A 27 0.18 -14.65 8.89
C SER A 27 0.43 -14.99 10.37
N PRO A 28 0.67 -16.27 10.74
CA PRO A 28 0.87 -16.70 12.12
C PRO A 28 1.98 -15.96 12.90
N ASN A 29 2.98 -15.42 12.20
CA ASN A 29 4.05 -14.62 12.80
C ASN A 29 3.72 -13.12 12.95
N GLY A 30 2.48 -12.72 12.66
CA GLY A 30 2.00 -11.34 12.76
C GLY A 30 2.26 -10.45 11.54
N ARG A 31 2.90 -10.96 10.47
CA ARG A 31 3.11 -10.17 9.24
C ARG A 31 1.80 -9.99 8.49
N VAL A 32 1.47 -8.74 8.14
CA VAL A 32 0.39 -8.45 7.19
C VAL A 32 0.91 -8.76 5.78
N ILE A 33 0.24 -9.67 5.06
CA ILE A 33 0.61 -10.08 3.70
C ILE A 33 -0.40 -9.64 2.64
N ALA A 34 -1.57 -9.13 3.05
CA ALA A 34 -2.49 -8.42 2.18
C ALA A 34 -3.32 -7.44 3.00
N ALA A 35 -3.71 -6.32 2.42
CA ALA A 35 -4.63 -5.37 3.04
C ALA A 35 -5.44 -4.64 1.96
N SER A 36 -6.76 -4.60 2.05
CA SER A 36 -7.59 -3.90 1.07
C SER A 36 -8.94 -3.49 1.64
N SER A 37 -9.43 -2.33 1.19
CA SER A 37 -10.82 -1.89 1.37
C SER A 37 -11.74 -2.36 0.24
N ASP A 38 -11.15 -2.91 -0.84
CA ASP A 38 -11.84 -3.45 -2.02
C ASP A 38 -11.81 -4.98 -2.04
N ALA A 39 -11.53 -5.60 -0.89
CA ALA A 39 -11.60 -7.05 -0.76
C ALA A 39 -13.04 -7.55 -0.96
N LEU A 40 -13.19 -8.76 -1.49
CA LEU A 40 -14.46 -9.42 -1.69
C LEU A 40 -14.62 -10.55 -0.67
N MET A 41 -15.86 -10.82 -0.25
CA MET A 41 -16.23 -11.96 0.56
C MET A 41 -17.12 -12.90 -0.26
N LEU A 42 -16.68 -14.14 -0.38
CA LEU A 42 -17.43 -15.20 -1.05
C LEU A 42 -18.07 -16.12 0.01
N SER A 43 -19.38 -16.31 -0.09
CA SER A 43 -20.12 -17.31 0.69
C SER A 43 -20.56 -18.45 -0.23
N GLU A 44 -20.44 -19.69 0.22
CA GLU A 44 -20.80 -20.87 -0.57
C GLU A 44 -21.46 -21.92 0.31
N ALA A 45 -22.74 -22.20 0.06
CA ALA A 45 -23.55 -23.15 0.83
C ALA A 45 -23.31 -22.98 2.35
N ASP A 46 -22.90 -24.04 3.04
CA ASP A 46 -22.61 -24.05 4.48
C ASP A 46 -21.11 -23.92 4.80
N TYR A 47 -20.26 -23.63 3.81
CA TYR A 47 -18.82 -23.45 4.04
C TYR A 47 -18.54 -22.10 4.71
N PRO A 48 -17.47 -22.01 5.52
CA PRO A 48 -16.98 -20.72 6.01
C PRO A 48 -16.70 -19.76 4.85
N ALA A 49 -17.13 -18.51 4.99
CA ALA A 49 -16.90 -17.48 3.99
C ALA A 49 -15.40 -17.23 3.78
N VAL A 50 -15.02 -16.92 2.55
CA VAL A 50 -13.63 -16.72 2.14
C VAL A 50 -13.43 -15.29 1.66
N THR A 51 -12.38 -14.63 2.15
CA THR A 51 -11.96 -13.32 1.65
C THR A 51 -11.06 -13.46 0.43
N TYR A 52 -11.35 -12.69 -0.61
CA TYR A 52 -10.57 -12.55 -1.84
C TYR A 52 -10.01 -11.14 -1.93
N PHE A 53 -8.69 -11.00 -1.95
CA PHE A 53 -7.98 -9.73 -2.02
C PHE A 53 -7.59 -9.42 -3.47
N PRO A 54 -7.73 -8.17 -3.95
CA PRO A 54 -7.16 -7.76 -5.23
C PRO A 54 -5.66 -8.07 -5.28
N SER A 55 -5.16 -8.59 -6.40
CA SER A 55 -3.76 -9.07 -6.48
C SER A 55 -2.73 -7.98 -6.16
N GLU A 56 -3.01 -6.73 -6.49
CA GLU A 56 -2.16 -5.57 -6.20
C GLU A 56 -2.10 -5.17 -4.72
N SER A 57 -3.07 -5.63 -3.93
CA SER A 57 -3.18 -5.41 -2.48
C SER A 57 -2.49 -6.49 -1.64
N VAL A 58 -1.89 -7.48 -2.31
CA VAL A 58 -1.14 -8.58 -1.72
C VAL A 58 0.35 -8.28 -1.83
N ASP A 59 1.12 -8.55 -0.78
CA ASP A 59 2.58 -8.49 -0.77
C ASP A 59 3.14 -9.62 -1.66
N PRO A 60 3.68 -9.32 -2.85
CA PRO A 60 4.11 -10.36 -3.78
C PRO A 60 5.32 -11.14 -3.24
N SER A 61 6.13 -10.58 -2.34
CA SER A 61 7.22 -11.32 -1.70
C SER A 61 6.73 -12.42 -0.74
N ALA A 62 5.46 -12.38 -0.34
CA ALA A 62 4.86 -13.41 0.50
C ALA A 62 4.44 -14.65 -0.30
N LEU A 63 4.39 -14.56 -1.64
CA LEU A 63 3.83 -15.60 -2.50
C LEU A 63 4.87 -16.19 -3.45
N THR A 64 4.78 -17.49 -3.70
CA THR A 64 5.57 -18.18 -4.73
C THR A 64 4.70 -19.18 -5.46
N PRO A 65 4.55 -19.08 -6.80
CA PRO A 65 3.72 -20.01 -7.58
C PRO A 65 4.14 -21.46 -7.40
N THR A 66 3.14 -22.34 -7.34
CA THR A 66 3.34 -23.80 -7.32
C THR A 66 2.82 -24.41 -8.61
N ALA A 67 3.12 -25.70 -8.83
CA ALA A 67 2.52 -26.45 -9.94
C ALA A 67 1.07 -26.90 -9.66
N THR A 68 0.57 -26.68 -8.44
CA THR A 68 -0.71 -27.22 -7.98
C THR A 68 -1.88 -26.48 -8.61
N LYS A 69 -2.82 -27.25 -9.14
CA LYS A 69 -4.08 -26.78 -9.69
C LYS A 69 -5.22 -27.70 -9.29
N THR A 70 -6.38 -27.16 -8.98
CA THR A 70 -7.58 -27.93 -8.65
C THR A 70 -8.77 -27.49 -9.50
N TRP A 71 -9.68 -28.42 -9.77
CA TRP A 71 -10.91 -28.12 -10.51
C TRP A 71 -12.08 -27.99 -9.54
N CYS A 72 -12.74 -26.83 -9.55
CA CYS A 72 -14.02 -26.62 -8.88
C CYS A 72 -15.15 -26.63 -9.94
N PRO A 73 -16.19 -27.46 -9.79
CA PRO A 73 -17.29 -27.48 -10.75
C PRO A 73 -18.07 -26.17 -10.81
N TYR A 74 -18.03 -25.33 -9.77
CA TYR A 74 -18.74 -24.05 -9.72
C TYR A 74 -17.87 -22.84 -10.07
N LYS A 75 -16.55 -22.91 -9.83
CA LYS A 75 -15.63 -21.74 -9.92
C LYS A 75 -14.53 -21.88 -10.98
N SER A 76 -14.44 -23.02 -11.67
CA SER A 76 -13.38 -23.36 -12.64
C SER A 76 -12.06 -23.79 -11.99
N GLU A 77 -10.94 -23.64 -12.71
CA GLU A 77 -9.60 -24.09 -12.28
C GLU A 77 -8.95 -23.09 -11.32
N ALA A 78 -8.63 -23.53 -10.11
CA ALA A 78 -7.83 -22.78 -9.15
C ALA A 78 -6.34 -23.03 -9.39
N SER A 79 -5.54 -21.98 -9.29
CA SER A 79 -4.06 -22.05 -9.26
C SER A 79 -3.57 -21.67 -7.86
N TYR A 80 -2.50 -22.32 -7.39
CA TYR A 80 -2.03 -22.19 -6.01
C TYR A 80 -0.65 -21.56 -5.88
N ASP A 81 -0.46 -20.80 -4.82
CA ASP A 81 0.81 -20.23 -4.39
C ASP A 81 1.20 -20.79 -3.01
N ALA A 82 2.50 -20.96 -2.79
CA ALA A 82 3.05 -21.09 -1.45
C ALA A 82 2.97 -19.75 -0.74
N VAL A 83 2.64 -19.76 0.55
CA VAL A 83 2.60 -18.56 1.40
C VAL A 83 3.75 -18.63 2.38
N LEU A 84 4.69 -17.68 2.30
CA LEU A 84 5.89 -17.62 3.15
C LEU A 84 6.66 -18.96 3.19
N GLY A 85 6.73 -19.64 2.03
CA GLY A 85 7.42 -20.92 1.86
C GLY A 85 6.58 -22.16 2.19
N VAL A 86 5.37 -22.02 2.71
CA VAL A 86 4.45 -23.15 2.95
C VAL A 86 3.62 -23.41 1.69
N PRO A 87 3.76 -24.58 1.02
CA PRO A 87 3.11 -24.85 -0.26
C PRO A 87 1.58 -24.84 -0.21
N ASP A 88 0.97 -24.41 -1.31
CA ASP A 88 -0.46 -24.53 -1.60
C ASP A 88 -1.37 -23.86 -0.55
N LYS A 89 -0.96 -22.70 -0.08
CA LYS A 89 -1.60 -21.96 1.01
C LYS A 89 -2.35 -20.70 0.60
N ALA A 90 -2.23 -20.29 -0.65
CA ALA A 90 -3.08 -19.31 -1.28
C ALA A 90 -3.56 -19.84 -2.64
N TRP A 91 -4.71 -19.35 -3.11
CA TRP A 91 -5.23 -19.73 -4.41
C TRP A 91 -5.91 -18.56 -5.13
N ARG A 92 -6.04 -18.70 -6.45
CA ARG A 92 -6.64 -17.72 -7.36
C ARG A 92 -7.41 -18.42 -8.48
N TYR A 93 -8.41 -17.73 -9.00
CA TYR A 93 -9.10 -18.11 -10.24
C TYR A 93 -8.83 -17.05 -11.31
N TYR A 94 -8.08 -17.39 -12.36
CA TYR A 94 -7.76 -16.43 -13.43
C TYR A 94 -8.91 -16.27 -14.44
N ASP A 95 -9.63 -17.36 -14.70
CA ASP A 95 -10.79 -17.43 -15.60
C ASP A 95 -11.94 -18.14 -14.88
N PRO A 96 -12.52 -17.51 -13.83
CA PRO A 96 -13.61 -18.09 -13.08
C PRO A 96 -14.89 -18.17 -13.92
N SER A 97 -15.84 -18.99 -13.48
CA SER A 97 -17.16 -19.04 -14.09
C SER A 97 -17.90 -17.69 -13.99
N PRO A 98 -18.92 -17.45 -14.83
CA PRO A 98 -19.69 -16.21 -14.77
C PRO A 98 -20.28 -15.89 -13.39
N ALA A 99 -20.70 -16.92 -12.64
CA ALA A 99 -21.30 -16.74 -11.32
C ALA A 99 -20.33 -16.19 -10.25
N VAL A 100 -19.02 -16.35 -10.46
CA VAL A 100 -17.96 -15.82 -9.57
C VAL A 100 -16.97 -14.95 -10.33
N ALA A 101 -17.39 -14.34 -11.45
CA ALA A 101 -16.57 -13.43 -12.24
C ALA A 101 -15.88 -12.31 -11.44
N PRO A 102 -16.51 -11.71 -10.39
CA PRO A 102 -15.86 -10.63 -9.63
C PRO A 102 -14.55 -11.01 -8.93
N ILE A 103 -14.35 -12.29 -8.57
CA ILE A 103 -13.10 -12.75 -7.91
C ILE A 103 -11.98 -13.10 -8.90
N ALA A 104 -12.14 -12.81 -10.19
CA ALA A 104 -11.11 -13.05 -11.19
C ALA A 104 -9.79 -12.40 -10.78
N GLY A 105 -8.71 -13.19 -10.76
CA GLY A 105 -7.38 -12.76 -10.36
C GLY A 105 -7.20 -12.38 -8.88
N HIS A 106 -8.24 -12.42 -8.05
CA HIS A 106 -8.12 -12.16 -6.62
C HIS A 106 -7.48 -13.35 -5.90
N VAL A 107 -6.83 -13.06 -4.76
CA VAL A 107 -6.10 -14.03 -3.95
C VAL A 107 -6.86 -14.32 -2.67
N ALA A 108 -7.08 -15.60 -2.39
CA ALA A 108 -7.57 -16.07 -1.11
C ALA A 108 -6.49 -16.88 -0.39
N PHE A 109 -6.58 -16.95 0.93
CA PHE A 109 -5.62 -17.63 1.80
C PHE A 109 -6.32 -18.70 2.63
N TYR A 110 -5.62 -19.79 2.92
CA TYR A 110 -6.10 -20.73 3.93
C TYR A 110 -5.96 -20.10 5.33
N PRO A 111 -6.92 -20.34 6.25
CA PRO A 111 -6.90 -19.72 7.59
C PRO A 111 -5.65 -20.03 8.42
N ASP A 112 -5.00 -21.17 8.19
CA ASP A 112 -3.75 -21.54 8.88
C ASP A 112 -2.50 -20.87 8.28
N ALA A 113 -2.62 -20.26 7.10
CA ALA A 113 -1.56 -19.49 6.46
C ALA A 113 -1.71 -17.99 6.67
N ALA A 114 -2.94 -17.48 6.65
CA ALA A 114 -3.25 -16.11 7.04
C ALA A 114 -4.70 -15.98 7.50
N GLU A 115 -4.89 -15.32 8.64
CA GLU A 115 -6.20 -14.98 9.17
C GLU A 115 -6.68 -13.65 8.56
N SER A 116 -7.89 -13.64 7.99
CA SER A 116 -8.55 -12.40 7.57
C SER A 116 -9.10 -11.65 8.78
N ARG A 117 -8.64 -10.42 8.98
CA ARG A 117 -9.08 -9.52 10.06
C ARG A 117 -9.72 -8.27 9.49
N TRP A 118 -10.90 -7.97 9.99
CA TRP A 118 -11.66 -6.80 9.62
C TRP A 118 -11.43 -5.64 10.59
N GLN A 119 -11.43 -4.40 10.06
CA GLN A 119 -11.61 -3.20 10.86
C GLN A 119 -12.48 -2.17 10.12
N ALA A 120 -13.34 -1.46 10.87
CA ALA A 120 -13.99 -0.26 10.37
C ALA A 120 -12.93 0.83 10.13
N LEU A 121 -13.10 1.60 9.05
CA LEU A 121 -12.30 2.80 8.82
C LEU A 121 -13.08 4.03 9.29
N PRO A 122 -12.40 5.01 9.91
CA PRO A 122 -13.00 6.31 10.16
C PRO A 122 -13.32 7.00 8.83
N THR A 123 -14.29 7.92 8.86
CA THR A 123 -14.53 8.81 7.72
C THR A 123 -13.29 9.66 7.48
N LEU A 124 -12.85 9.74 6.22
CA LEU A 124 -11.75 10.60 5.83
C LEU A 124 -12.16 12.07 6.00
N PRO A 125 -11.42 12.89 6.74
CA PRO A 125 -11.69 14.33 6.85
C PRO A 125 -11.62 15.01 5.48
N GLY A 126 -12.46 16.03 5.25
CA GLY A 126 -12.53 16.71 3.95
C GLY A 126 -11.21 17.39 3.56
N GLU A 127 -10.48 17.90 4.54
CA GLU A 127 -9.15 18.48 4.37
C GLU A 127 -8.12 17.43 3.94
N ALA A 128 -8.20 16.21 4.49
CA ALA A 128 -7.36 15.10 4.08
C ALA A 128 -7.66 14.65 2.64
N GLU A 129 -8.95 14.62 2.28
CA GLU A 129 -9.38 14.36 0.90
C GLU A 129 -8.87 15.43 -0.05
N GLU A 130 -8.90 16.71 0.34
CA GLU A 130 -8.36 17.80 -0.48
C GLU A 130 -6.85 17.68 -0.71
N VAL A 131 -6.07 17.33 0.32
CA VAL A 131 -4.63 17.09 0.17
C VAL A 131 -4.36 15.99 -0.86
N LEU A 132 -5.08 14.87 -0.76
CA LEU A 132 -4.93 13.74 -1.67
C LEU A 132 -5.38 14.09 -3.09
N ARG A 133 -6.53 14.76 -3.24
CA ARG A 133 -7.05 15.18 -4.55
C ARG A 133 -6.10 16.15 -5.23
N PHE A 134 -5.61 17.15 -4.50
CA PHE A 134 -4.63 18.08 -5.04
C PHE A 134 -3.40 17.33 -5.54
N TRP A 135 -2.85 16.44 -4.72
CA TRP A 135 -1.62 15.75 -5.07
C TRP A 135 -1.80 14.73 -6.20
N PHE A 136 -2.79 13.86 -6.14
CA PHE A 136 -2.91 12.72 -7.08
C PHE A 136 -3.83 12.96 -8.28
N ASP A 137 -4.78 13.90 -8.19
CA ASP A 137 -5.78 14.13 -9.24
C ASP A 137 -5.56 15.46 -9.98
N GLU A 138 -5.17 16.52 -9.27
CA GLU A 138 -4.97 17.86 -9.86
C GLU A 138 -3.56 18.03 -10.45
N LEU A 139 -2.54 17.38 -9.87
CA LEU A 139 -1.16 17.45 -10.37
C LEU A 139 -0.82 16.30 -11.32
N PRO A 140 -0.19 16.58 -12.48
CA PRO A 140 0.43 15.54 -13.29
C PRO A 140 1.54 14.82 -12.50
N PRO A 141 1.70 13.49 -12.61
CA PRO A 141 2.72 12.75 -11.86
C PRO A 141 4.16 13.26 -12.02
N GLU A 142 4.51 13.78 -13.21
CA GLU A 142 5.81 14.37 -13.49
C GLU A 142 6.10 15.65 -12.68
N LYS A 143 5.05 16.30 -12.15
CA LYS A 143 5.17 17.50 -11.33
C LYS A 143 5.40 17.21 -9.85
N HIS A 144 5.19 15.98 -9.37
CA HIS A 144 5.36 15.63 -7.94
C HIS A 144 6.80 15.84 -7.44
N PHE A 145 7.79 15.70 -8.31
CA PHE A 145 9.22 15.80 -7.95
C PHE A 145 9.91 17.01 -8.59
N ALA A 146 9.20 17.79 -9.40
CA ALA A 146 9.75 18.97 -10.04
C ALA A 146 9.77 20.18 -9.10
N GLN A 147 10.71 21.09 -9.31
CA GLN A 147 10.57 22.44 -8.79
C GLN A 147 9.65 23.24 -9.70
N ASP A 148 8.59 23.80 -9.12
CA ASP A 148 7.56 24.54 -9.84
C ASP A 148 6.95 25.61 -8.93
N ASP A 149 7.17 26.88 -9.29
CA ASP A 149 6.77 28.02 -8.46
C ASP A 149 5.25 28.17 -8.36
N GLU A 150 4.49 27.76 -9.38
CA GLU A 150 3.02 27.81 -9.36
C GLU A 150 2.46 26.78 -8.38
N ILE A 151 3.04 25.57 -8.38
CA ILE A 151 2.68 24.52 -7.42
C ILE A 151 3.09 24.92 -6.00
N ASP A 152 4.29 25.47 -5.81
CA ASP A 152 4.76 25.94 -4.50
C ASP A 152 3.86 27.08 -3.97
N ALA A 153 3.40 27.99 -4.84
CA ALA A 153 2.44 29.02 -4.49
C ALA A 153 1.06 28.45 -4.12
N ALA A 154 0.56 27.48 -4.90
CA ALA A 154 -0.71 26.81 -4.61
C ALA A 154 -0.67 26.05 -3.28
N ILE A 155 0.42 25.32 -2.99
CA ILE A 155 0.62 24.62 -1.73
C ILE A 155 0.66 25.60 -0.56
N ARG A 156 1.39 26.72 -0.73
CA ARG A 156 1.45 27.78 0.28
C ARG A 156 0.10 28.40 0.55
N GLN A 157 -0.71 28.64 -0.49
CA GLN A 157 -2.02 29.25 -0.34
C GLN A 157 -3.03 28.31 0.32
N ARG A 158 -3.03 27.02 -0.05
CA ARG A 158 -4.09 26.07 0.34
C ARG A 158 -3.76 25.26 1.58
N PHE A 159 -2.49 24.95 1.82
CA PHE A 159 -2.10 23.90 2.76
C PHE A 159 -1.05 24.33 3.80
N ALA A 160 -0.61 25.59 3.81
CA ALA A 160 0.39 26.05 4.78
C ALA A 160 -0.09 25.94 6.24
N ASP A 161 -1.37 26.23 6.51
CA ASP A 161 -1.92 26.12 7.86
C ASP A 161 -2.06 24.65 8.29
N LEU A 162 -2.53 23.77 7.39
CA LEU A 162 -2.59 22.33 7.63
C LEU A 162 -1.21 21.70 7.83
N HIS A 163 -0.21 22.15 7.06
CA HIS A 163 1.19 21.77 7.26
C HIS A 163 1.67 22.18 8.65
N ALA A 164 1.41 23.43 9.06
CA ALA A 164 1.83 23.93 10.36
C ALA A 164 1.15 23.19 11.52
N GLU A 165 -0.11 22.78 11.36
CA GLU A 165 -0.83 21.95 12.33
C GLU A 165 -0.24 20.54 12.40
N ALA A 166 -0.05 19.87 11.25
CA ALA A 166 0.56 18.56 11.16
C ALA A 166 1.96 18.52 11.80
N SER A 167 2.75 19.57 11.59
CA SER A 167 4.13 19.68 12.10
C SER A 167 4.19 19.94 13.61
N LYS A 168 3.23 20.69 14.19
CA LYS A 168 3.28 21.11 15.60
C LYS A 168 2.47 20.23 16.54
N SER A 169 1.19 20.03 16.24
CA SER A 169 0.25 19.31 17.11
C SER A 169 -0.04 17.90 16.60
N GLY A 170 0.22 17.64 15.32
CA GLY A 170 -0.21 16.41 14.65
C GLY A 170 -1.68 16.47 14.26
N LEU A 171 -2.04 15.64 13.30
CA LEU A 171 -3.41 15.47 12.81
C LEU A 171 -3.88 14.05 13.13
N ASP A 172 -5.10 13.91 13.67
CA ASP A 172 -5.70 12.60 14.00
C ASP A 172 -6.35 11.95 12.76
N TRP A 173 -5.59 11.87 11.66
CA TRP A 173 -6.06 11.30 10.39
C TRP A 173 -5.45 9.91 10.13
N ALA A 174 -4.44 9.53 10.91
CA ALA A 174 -3.65 8.32 10.69
C ALA A 174 -4.38 7.01 11.04
N GLY A 175 -5.64 7.07 11.50
CA GLY A 175 -6.49 5.91 11.73
C GLY A 175 -6.96 5.17 10.46
N SER A 176 -6.61 5.68 9.27
CA SER A 176 -6.90 5.04 7.97
C SER A 176 -5.70 5.11 7.02
N PRO A 177 -5.57 4.20 6.04
CA PRO A 177 -4.49 4.25 5.06
C PRO A 177 -4.39 5.60 4.33
N ARG A 178 -5.52 6.11 3.81
CA ARG A 178 -5.57 7.39 3.06
C ARG A 178 -5.32 8.60 3.96
N GLY A 179 -5.90 8.65 5.15
CA GLY A 179 -5.65 9.75 6.08
C GLY A 179 -4.20 9.80 6.55
N ALA A 180 -3.58 8.64 6.78
CA ALA A 180 -2.17 8.55 7.11
C ALA A 180 -1.27 9.01 5.93
N LEU A 181 -1.63 8.66 4.69
CA LEU A 181 -0.94 9.15 3.49
C LEU A 181 -1.04 10.68 3.35
N ALA A 182 -2.21 11.27 3.62
CA ALA A 182 -2.38 12.73 3.56
C ALA A 182 -1.45 13.45 4.55
N VAL A 183 -1.35 12.95 5.79
CA VAL A 183 -0.40 13.46 6.79
C VAL A 183 1.04 13.30 6.32
N LEU A 184 1.37 12.16 5.70
CA LEU A 184 2.71 11.91 5.17
C LEU A 184 3.07 12.89 4.05
N LEU A 185 2.15 13.23 3.14
CA LEU A 185 2.36 14.25 2.11
C LEU A 185 2.60 15.63 2.71
N LEU A 186 1.83 16.01 3.74
CA LEU A 186 2.04 17.27 4.45
C LEU A 186 3.45 17.33 5.05
N LEU A 187 3.85 16.29 5.79
CA LEU A 187 5.12 16.28 6.52
C LEU A 187 6.34 16.12 5.60
N ASP A 188 6.25 15.35 4.53
CA ASP A 188 7.38 15.02 3.66
C ASP A 188 7.41 15.90 2.40
N GLN A 189 6.40 15.79 1.55
CA GLN A 189 6.37 16.47 0.24
C GLN A 189 6.16 17.98 0.39
N PHE A 190 5.10 18.40 1.10
CA PHE A 190 4.77 19.82 1.18
C PHE A 190 5.81 20.61 1.97
N SER A 191 6.50 20.01 2.95
CA SER A 191 7.67 20.64 3.60
C SER A 191 8.72 21.08 2.56
N ARG A 192 8.99 20.26 1.55
CA ARG A 192 9.99 20.53 0.50
C ARG A 192 9.53 21.63 -0.47
N ASN A 193 8.23 21.68 -0.80
CA ASN A 193 7.64 22.74 -1.62
C ASN A 193 7.56 24.09 -0.87
N LEU A 194 7.17 24.08 0.40
CA LEU A 194 6.96 25.29 1.20
C LEU A 194 8.27 26.00 1.55
N PHE A 195 9.34 25.23 1.77
CA PHE A 195 10.60 25.70 2.36
C PHE A 195 11.83 25.33 1.53
N ARG A 196 11.76 25.51 0.20
CA ARG A 196 12.89 25.34 -0.73
C ARG A 196 14.17 25.98 -0.17
N GLU A 197 15.29 25.27 -0.31
CA GLU A 197 16.64 25.73 0.08
C GLU A 197 16.78 26.10 1.58
N SER A 198 15.82 25.72 2.42
CA SER A 198 15.80 26.01 3.85
C SER A 198 15.96 24.72 4.66
N PRO A 199 16.60 24.76 5.85
CA PRO A 199 16.63 23.60 6.75
C PRO A 199 15.21 23.17 7.16
N ARG A 200 14.24 24.09 7.11
CA ARG A 200 12.82 23.84 7.39
C ARG A 200 12.18 22.80 6.47
N ALA A 201 12.74 22.57 5.28
CA ALA A 201 12.26 21.50 4.39
C ALA A 201 12.44 20.09 4.99
N PHE A 202 13.36 19.93 5.93
CA PHE A 202 13.74 18.63 6.51
C PHE A 202 13.34 18.46 7.97
N GLU A 203 12.77 19.49 8.61
CA GLU A 203 12.41 19.48 10.05
C GLU A 203 11.43 18.34 10.40
N ASN A 204 10.58 17.96 9.45
CA ASN A 204 9.55 16.93 9.64
C ASN A 204 9.96 15.53 9.15
N ASP A 205 11.16 15.34 8.61
CA ASP A 205 11.59 14.06 8.00
C ASP A 205 11.51 12.90 9.01
N ALA A 206 11.89 13.12 10.27
CA ALA A 206 11.81 12.11 11.31
C ALA A 206 10.36 11.69 11.63
N ALA A 207 9.44 12.66 11.73
CA ALA A 207 8.04 12.39 11.98
C ALA A 207 7.36 11.68 10.79
N ALA A 208 7.71 12.07 9.56
CA ALA A 208 7.24 11.41 8.35
C ALA A 208 7.73 9.97 8.27
N LEU A 209 9.00 9.71 8.61
CA LEU A 209 9.58 8.37 8.66
C LEU A 209 8.91 7.49 9.72
N ASP A 210 8.67 8.00 10.92
CA ASP A 210 7.96 7.26 11.97
C ASP A 210 6.53 6.89 11.56
N LEU A 211 5.83 7.81 10.89
CA LEU A 211 4.52 7.53 10.32
C LEU A 211 4.62 6.45 9.23
N ALA A 212 5.53 6.60 8.27
CA ALA A 212 5.76 5.63 7.20
C ALA A 212 6.02 4.20 7.72
N ARG A 213 6.82 4.07 8.79
CA ARG A 213 7.05 2.77 9.46
C ARG A 213 5.77 2.17 10.02
N ARG A 214 4.91 2.97 10.65
CA ARG A 214 3.62 2.51 11.16
C ARG A 214 2.72 2.02 10.03
N LEU A 215 2.61 2.77 8.93
CA LEU A 215 1.82 2.33 7.75
C LEU A 215 2.30 0.97 7.23
N VAL A 216 3.62 0.78 7.11
CA VAL A 216 4.21 -0.48 6.63
C VAL A 216 3.97 -1.64 7.60
N ALA A 217 4.12 -1.39 8.91
CA ALA A 217 3.93 -2.39 9.95
C ALA A 217 2.46 -2.85 10.04
N ASP A 218 1.53 -1.91 9.93
CA ASP A 218 0.08 -2.18 9.98
C ASP A 218 -0.48 -2.71 8.63
N GLY A 219 0.36 -2.75 7.60
CA GLY A 219 0.03 -3.14 6.22
C GLY A 219 -0.86 -2.13 5.49
N PHE A 220 -0.98 -0.90 5.99
CA PHE A 220 -1.78 0.15 5.36
C PHE A 220 -1.20 0.57 4.00
N ASP A 221 0.11 0.45 3.81
CA ASP A 221 0.74 0.66 2.50
C ASP A 221 0.20 -0.30 1.43
N LEU A 222 -0.09 -1.55 1.78
CA LEU A 222 -0.68 -2.54 0.86
C LEU A 222 -2.12 -2.19 0.48
N ALA A 223 -2.86 -1.49 1.35
CA ALA A 223 -4.21 -1.03 1.08
C ALA A 223 -4.29 0.22 0.18
N LEU A 224 -3.14 0.82 -0.15
CA LEU A 224 -3.07 1.95 -1.06
C LEU A 224 -2.81 1.49 -2.50
N PRO A 225 -3.37 2.21 -3.50
CA PRO A 225 -2.98 2.06 -4.89
C PRO A 225 -1.47 2.14 -5.07
N ARG A 226 -0.94 1.46 -6.08
CA ARG A 226 0.51 1.37 -6.31
C ARG A 226 1.21 2.73 -6.41
N ALA A 227 0.58 3.71 -7.05
CA ALA A 227 1.13 5.06 -7.18
C ALA A 227 1.21 5.78 -5.82
N GLU A 228 0.13 5.72 -5.03
CA GLU A 228 0.05 6.28 -3.68
C GLU A 228 1.02 5.58 -2.70
N ARG A 229 1.12 4.24 -2.77
CA ARG A 229 2.03 3.42 -1.96
C ARG A 229 3.49 3.87 -2.10
N ALA A 230 3.89 4.33 -3.29
CA ALA A 230 5.25 4.81 -3.51
C ALA A 230 5.63 5.98 -2.60
N PHE A 231 4.67 6.84 -2.26
CA PHE A 231 4.88 7.99 -1.37
C PHE A 231 5.08 7.56 0.09
N VAL A 232 4.49 6.45 0.51
CA VAL A 232 4.76 5.87 1.84
C VAL A 232 6.24 5.48 2.00
N TYR A 233 6.92 5.16 0.90
CA TYR A 233 8.32 4.70 0.94
C TYR A 233 9.34 5.84 0.80
N LEU A 234 8.91 7.04 0.41
CA LEU A 234 9.79 8.20 0.23
C LEU A 234 10.45 8.67 1.53
N PRO A 235 9.78 8.71 2.70
CA PRO A 235 10.46 9.08 3.95
C PRO A 235 11.64 8.17 4.30
N PHE A 236 11.58 6.88 3.94
CA PHE A 236 12.73 5.98 4.06
C PHE A 236 13.87 6.37 3.11
N MET A 237 13.52 6.72 1.86
CA MET A 237 14.48 7.20 0.85
C MET A 237 15.12 8.53 1.27
N HIS A 238 14.40 9.37 2.01
CA HIS A 238 14.87 10.66 2.49
C HIS A 238 15.69 10.60 3.80
N SER A 239 15.78 9.44 4.45
CA SER A 239 16.56 9.28 5.69
C SER A 239 18.06 9.19 5.42
N GLU A 240 18.87 9.84 6.24
CA GLU A 240 20.35 9.76 6.18
C GLU A 240 20.91 8.57 6.98
N ARG A 241 20.11 7.51 7.17
CA ARG A 241 20.50 6.30 7.89
C ARG A 241 20.53 5.09 6.97
N MET A 242 21.60 4.30 7.03
CA MET A 242 21.76 3.12 6.19
C MET A 242 20.68 2.06 6.42
N GLU A 243 20.18 1.90 7.65
CA GLU A 243 19.11 0.95 7.95
C GLU A 243 17.83 1.30 7.18
N ASP A 244 17.57 2.59 7.02
CA ASP A 244 16.34 3.11 6.42
C ASP A 244 16.42 3.03 4.91
N GLN A 245 17.61 3.31 4.36
CA GLN A 245 17.91 3.11 2.94
C GLN A 245 17.79 1.64 2.54
N ASN A 246 18.29 0.71 3.37
CA ASN A 246 18.12 -0.72 3.15
C ASN A 246 16.64 -1.13 3.18
N ALA A 247 15.87 -0.61 4.15
CA ALA A 247 14.44 -0.85 4.25
C ALA A 247 13.67 -0.29 3.04
N CYS A 248 14.02 0.92 2.57
CA CYS A 248 13.44 1.53 1.37
C CYS A 248 13.58 0.63 0.14
N VAL A 249 14.82 0.16 -0.11
CA VAL A 249 15.11 -0.74 -1.24
C VAL A 249 14.35 -2.06 -1.11
N ALA A 250 14.26 -2.63 0.09
CA ALA A 250 13.47 -3.83 0.33
C ALA A 250 11.99 -3.60 0.03
N LEU A 251 11.39 -2.51 0.52
CA LEU A 251 9.98 -2.17 0.28
C LEU A 251 9.66 -2.04 -1.22
N TYR A 252 10.50 -1.35 -2.00
CA TYR A 252 10.29 -1.26 -3.44
C TYR A 252 10.45 -2.61 -4.16
N ARG A 253 11.39 -3.46 -3.73
CA ARG A 253 11.55 -4.79 -4.32
C ARG A 253 10.39 -5.71 -3.98
N ASP A 254 9.98 -5.71 -2.72
CA ASP A 254 9.09 -6.71 -2.16
C ASP A 254 7.62 -6.34 -2.34
N ARG A 255 7.26 -5.06 -2.22
CA ARG A 255 5.86 -4.60 -2.21
C ARG A 255 5.47 -3.71 -3.40
N LEU A 256 6.45 -3.22 -4.15
CA LEU A 256 6.22 -2.42 -5.35
C LEU A 256 7.14 -2.80 -6.52
N PRO A 257 7.26 -4.10 -6.86
CA PRO A 257 8.16 -4.55 -7.92
C PRO A 257 7.81 -3.88 -9.26
N GLY A 258 8.84 -3.51 -10.03
CA GLY A 258 8.69 -2.79 -11.30
C GLY A 258 8.39 -1.29 -11.17
N SER A 259 8.41 -0.74 -9.96
CA SER A 259 8.30 0.71 -9.77
C SER A 259 9.47 1.46 -10.42
N MET A 260 9.15 2.58 -11.08
CA MET A 260 10.14 3.51 -11.61
C MET A 260 10.96 4.21 -10.50
N ASN A 261 10.55 4.10 -9.23
CA ASN A 261 11.25 4.70 -8.09
C ASN A 261 12.39 3.83 -7.54
N LEU A 262 12.45 2.53 -7.89
CA LEU A 262 13.49 1.63 -7.38
C LEU A 262 14.92 2.07 -7.78
N PRO A 263 15.20 2.50 -9.02
CA PRO A 263 16.51 3.05 -9.37
C PRO A 263 16.92 4.23 -8.46
N PHE A 264 16.01 5.16 -8.20
CA PHE A 264 16.27 6.29 -7.31
C PHE A 264 16.52 5.84 -5.87
N ALA A 265 15.78 4.86 -5.35
CA ALA A 265 16.02 4.28 -4.03
C ALA A 265 17.44 3.69 -3.91
N LEU A 266 17.92 3.03 -4.97
CA LEU A 266 19.28 2.48 -5.03
C LEU A 266 20.33 3.61 -5.06
N GLU A 267 20.11 4.65 -5.86
CA GLU A 267 21.01 5.82 -5.93
C GLU A 267 21.12 6.55 -4.59
N HIS A 268 19.99 6.80 -3.91
CA HIS A 268 19.97 7.43 -2.58
C HIS A 268 20.72 6.57 -1.57
N ARG A 269 20.50 5.25 -1.58
CA ARG A 269 21.22 4.31 -0.71
C ARG A 269 22.72 4.36 -0.95
N GLU A 270 23.18 4.40 -2.20
CA GLU A 270 24.60 4.48 -2.53
C GLU A 270 25.21 5.82 -2.10
N GLU A 271 24.47 6.92 -2.20
CA GLU A 271 24.92 8.22 -1.69
C GLU A 271 25.13 8.16 -0.17
N ILE A 272 24.15 7.66 0.59
CA ILE A 272 24.27 7.50 2.05
C ILE A 272 25.38 6.50 2.41
N HIS A 273 25.56 5.42 1.65
CA HIS A 273 26.65 4.47 1.89
C HIS A 273 28.02 5.15 1.76
N ARG A 274 28.18 6.02 0.75
CA ARG A 274 29.46 6.65 0.44
C ARG A 274 29.77 7.87 1.31
N TYR A 275 28.77 8.65 1.68
CA TYR A 275 28.97 9.95 2.35
C TYR A 275 28.33 10.04 3.74
N GLY A 276 27.50 9.06 4.13
CA GLY A 276 26.76 9.06 5.39
C GLY A 276 25.64 10.10 5.47
N ARG A 277 25.41 10.86 4.39
CA ARG A 277 24.44 11.96 4.30
C ARG A 277 24.19 12.35 2.84
N PHE A 278 23.10 13.08 2.57
CA PHE A 278 22.84 13.70 1.28
C PHE A 278 23.61 15.00 1.16
N ARG A 279 24.60 15.04 0.25
CA ARG A 279 25.41 16.25 0.07
C ARG A 279 24.62 17.39 -0.55
N GLY A 280 23.56 17.07 -1.30
CA GLY A 280 22.63 18.07 -1.82
C GLY A 280 21.94 18.90 -0.73
N ARG A 281 21.93 18.45 0.53
CA ARG A 281 21.35 19.17 1.67
C ARG A 281 22.36 20.05 2.42
N ASP A 282 23.65 19.95 2.12
CA ASP A 282 24.72 20.58 2.90
C ASP A 282 24.59 22.12 2.97
N ALA A 283 24.27 22.76 1.85
CA ALA A 283 24.04 24.21 1.81
C ALA A 283 22.84 24.65 2.67
N ALA A 284 21.71 23.93 2.57
CA ALA A 284 20.51 24.24 3.34
C ALA A 284 20.68 23.95 4.85
N LEU A 285 21.50 22.96 5.21
CA LEU A 285 21.75 22.56 6.60
C LEU A 285 23.00 23.21 7.23
N GLY A 286 23.79 23.96 6.46
CA GLY A 286 24.98 24.66 6.96
C GLY A 286 26.13 23.74 7.42
N ARG A 287 26.39 22.64 6.69
CA ARG A 287 27.33 21.58 7.09
C ARG A 287 28.27 21.12 5.97
#